data_AF-Q4N450-F1
#
_entry.id   AF-Q4N450-F1
#
_cell.length_a   1.000
_cell.length_b   1.000
_cell.length_c   1.000
_cell.angle_alpha   90.00
_cell.angle_beta   90.00
_cell.angle_gamma   90.00
#
_symmetry.space_group_name_H-M   'P 1'
#
loop_
_entity.id
_entity.type
_entity.pdbx_description
1 polymer ?
#
loop_
_entity_poly.entity_id
_entity_poly.type
_entity_poly.pdbx_seq_one_letter_code
_entity_poly.pdbx_strand_id
1 'polypeptide(L)'
;MTEVQYKAELVNGKPVLYHRITPQGGWDDITHTRHNLDELELYDLNLKLTNVKECETELSGLIFRIFLNFMCYHLKLGDKLLWTYYADPHHDLPIQILFNLKRNTMKLVFNGNKTKNLSMVGYSNDWVEPGKLLTRFKTRRTITDGETEVTMFGEEDPCVELERNNKIVWKYEEGAQLPVSLIKKNGELMLVFPPPRICDIIRYALKASKIFILPH
;
A
#
# COMPACT_ATOMS: atom_id res chain seq x y z
N MET A 1 30.66 -14.81 21.15
CA MET A 1 29.94 -15.02 19.88
C MET A 1 30.43 -13.97 18.90
N THR A 2 30.87 -14.36 17.71
CA THR A 2 31.30 -13.42 16.66
C THR A 2 30.06 -12.72 16.11
N GLU A 3 30.02 -11.39 16.18
CA GLU A 3 28.89 -10.63 15.65
C GLU A 3 29.01 -10.53 14.12
N VAL A 4 27.96 -10.97 13.42
CA VAL A 4 27.89 -10.85 11.96
C VAL A 4 27.80 -9.38 11.57
N GLN A 5 28.71 -8.95 10.71
CA GLN A 5 28.76 -7.58 10.21
C GLN A 5 28.06 -7.48 8.86
N TYR A 6 27.45 -6.32 8.59
CA TYR A 6 26.71 -6.06 7.36
C TYR A 6 27.16 -4.74 6.74
N LYS A 7 27.20 -4.69 5.42
CA LYS A 7 27.31 -3.46 4.64
C LYS A 7 26.40 -3.55 3.42
N ALA A 8 26.00 -2.42 2.88
CA ALA A 8 25.27 -2.35 1.62
C ALA A 8 25.85 -1.25 0.74
N GLU A 9 25.73 -1.42 -0.56
CA GLU A 9 26.07 -0.40 -1.55
C GLU A 9 25.06 -0.42 -2.70
N LEU A 10 25.10 0.62 -3.55
CA LEU A 10 24.29 0.67 -4.76
C LEU A 10 25.12 0.18 -5.94
N VAL A 11 24.66 -0.88 -6.60
CA VAL A 11 25.23 -1.37 -7.86
C VAL A 11 24.16 -1.20 -8.93
N ASN A 12 24.43 -0.35 -9.93
CA ASN A 12 23.48 -0.01 -11.00
C ASN A 12 22.11 0.45 -10.46
N GLY A 13 22.11 1.26 -9.40
CA GLY A 13 20.90 1.77 -8.75
C GLY A 13 20.13 0.75 -7.90
N LYS A 14 20.61 -0.49 -7.78
CA LYS A 14 19.99 -1.52 -6.93
C LYS A 14 20.81 -1.72 -5.65
N PRO A 15 20.16 -1.92 -4.48
CA PRO A 15 20.88 -2.22 -3.26
C PRO A 15 21.45 -3.64 -3.30
N VAL A 16 22.74 -3.76 -3.00
CA VAL A 16 23.43 -5.05 -2.81
C VAL A 16 23.84 -5.14 -1.34
N LEU A 17 23.46 -6.25 -0.70
CA LEU A 17 23.71 -6.50 0.72
C LEU A 17 24.80 -7.56 0.89
N TYR A 18 25.82 -7.21 1.66
CA TYR A 18 26.90 -8.11 2.04
C TYR A 18 26.87 -8.41 3.54
N HIS A 19 27.38 -9.58 3.90
CA HIS A 19 27.72 -9.89 5.28
C HIS A 19 29.11 -10.51 5.40
N ARG A 20 29.67 -10.49 6.61
CA ARG A 20 30.87 -11.26 6.96
C ARG A 20 30.77 -11.77 8.39
N ILE A 21 31.29 -12.97 8.62
CA ILE A 21 31.20 -13.67 9.92
C ILE A 21 32.39 -13.31 10.82
N THR A 22 33.57 -13.12 10.24
CA THR A 22 34.79 -12.73 10.96
C THR A 22 35.33 -11.40 10.42
N PRO A 23 36.00 -10.56 11.25
CA PRO A 23 36.56 -9.29 10.77
C PRO A 23 37.60 -9.44 9.66
N GLN A 24 38.31 -10.57 9.63
CA GLN A 24 39.33 -10.92 8.64
C GLN A 24 38.76 -11.70 7.44
N GLY A 25 37.48 -12.11 7.50
CA GLY A 25 36.82 -12.85 6.44
C GLY A 25 36.44 -11.98 5.24
N GLY A 26 36.17 -12.65 4.11
CA GLY A 26 35.59 -12.03 2.92
C GLY A 26 34.17 -11.52 3.16
N TRP A 27 33.71 -10.66 2.25
CA TRP A 27 32.31 -10.22 2.20
C TRP A 27 31.54 -11.12 1.25
N ASP A 28 30.49 -11.77 1.73
CA ASP A 28 29.61 -12.60 0.90
C ASP A 28 28.36 -11.80 0.50
N ASP A 29 27.99 -11.85 -0.78
CA ASP A 29 26.76 -11.24 -1.30
C ASP A 29 25.55 -12.11 -0.93
N ILE A 30 24.66 -11.54 -0.14
CA ILE A 30 23.43 -12.19 0.33
C ILE A 30 22.17 -11.50 -0.17
N THR A 31 22.27 -10.67 -1.22
CA THR A 31 21.15 -9.92 -1.80
C THR A 31 20.01 -10.85 -2.23
N HIS A 32 20.35 -12.01 -2.77
CA HIS A 32 19.40 -13.05 -3.17
C HIS A 32 18.54 -13.61 -2.01
N THR A 33 18.93 -13.37 -0.76
CA THR A 33 18.15 -13.77 0.43
C THR A 33 17.17 -12.68 0.88
N ARG A 34 16.96 -11.64 0.07
CA ARG A 34 16.08 -10.49 0.34
C ARG A 34 14.94 -10.44 -0.66
N HIS A 35 13.89 -9.70 -0.30
CA HIS A 35 12.78 -9.44 -1.21
C HIS A 35 13.28 -8.78 -2.49
N ASN A 36 12.85 -9.33 -3.62
CA ASN A 36 13.25 -8.87 -4.94
C ASN A 36 12.51 -7.57 -5.28
N LEU A 37 13.22 -6.45 -5.34
CA LEU A 37 12.63 -5.15 -5.67
C LEU A 37 12.17 -5.03 -7.12
N ASP A 38 12.62 -5.93 -8.01
CA ASP A 38 12.11 -5.97 -9.39
C ASP A 38 10.67 -6.49 -9.45
N GLU A 39 10.21 -7.19 -8.40
CA GLU A 39 8.83 -7.67 -8.26
C GLU A 39 7.94 -6.67 -7.51
N LEU A 40 8.50 -5.55 -7.05
CA LEU A 40 7.75 -4.51 -6.34
C LEU A 40 7.09 -3.58 -7.36
N GLU A 41 5.77 -3.70 -7.43
CA GLU A 41 4.90 -2.96 -8.33
C GLU A 41 4.10 -1.91 -7.54
N LEU A 42 4.12 -0.67 -8.02
CA LEU A 42 3.46 0.46 -7.41
C LEU A 42 2.41 1.00 -8.37
N TYR A 43 1.18 1.17 -7.90
CA TYR A 43 0.06 1.57 -8.75
C TYR A 43 -0.61 2.83 -8.26
N ASP A 44 -0.96 3.72 -9.18
CA ASP A 44 -1.89 4.80 -8.90
C ASP A 44 -3.35 4.31 -8.86
N LEU A 45 -4.30 5.23 -8.61
CA LEU A 45 -5.73 4.92 -8.54
C LEU A 45 -6.27 4.33 -9.85
N ASN A 46 -5.66 4.67 -10.99
CA ASN A 46 -6.08 4.18 -12.29
C ASN A 46 -5.40 2.86 -12.67
N LEU A 47 -4.60 2.29 -11.77
CA LEU A 47 -3.74 1.13 -12.00
C LEU A 47 -2.66 1.36 -13.05
N LYS A 48 -2.17 2.60 -13.17
CA LYS A 48 -0.93 2.88 -13.89
C LYS A 48 0.24 2.38 -13.05
N LEU A 49 1.00 1.44 -13.60
CA LEU A 49 2.19 0.88 -12.97
C LEU A 49 3.35 1.89 -12.98
N THR A 50 4.07 1.92 -11.87
CA THR A 50 5.41 2.50 -11.72
C THR A 50 6.32 1.48 -11.03
N ASN A 51 7.49 1.22 -11.61
CA ASN A 51 8.47 0.32 -11.03
C ASN A 51 9.48 1.09 -10.16
N VAL A 52 10.19 0.38 -9.28
CA VAL A 52 11.23 0.98 -8.42
C VAL A 52 12.31 1.71 -9.22
N LYS A 53 12.71 1.17 -10.38
CA LYS A 53 13.73 1.79 -11.27
C LYS A 53 13.31 3.17 -11.82
N GLU A 54 12.02 3.48 -11.79
CA GLU A 54 11.45 4.76 -12.26
C GLU A 54 11.32 5.76 -11.10
N CYS A 55 11.55 5.31 -9.86
CA CYS A 55 11.52 6.14 -8.67
C CYS A 55 12.90 6.71 -8.35
N GLU A 56 12.92 7.86 -7.68
CA GLU A 56 14.12 8.31 -7.00
C GLU A 56 14.41 7.37 -5.82
N THR A 57 15.68 7.03 -5.62
CA THR A 57 16.11 6.08 -4.58
C THR A 57 17.38 6.55 -3.89
N GLU A 58 17.52 6.16 -2.62
CA GLU A 58 18.68 6.49 -1.79
C GLU A 58 19.02 5.30 -0.89
N LEU A 59 20.31 5.03 -0.68
CA LEU A 59 20.77 4.07 0.32
C LEU A 59 21.42 4.80 1.49
N SER A 60 20.77 4.78 2.66
CA SER A 60 21.33 5.30 3.91
C SER A 60 21.67 4.15 4.85
N GLY A 61 22.95 3.74 4.89
CA GLY A 61 23.40 2.59 5.66
C GLY A 61 22.82 1.27 5.12
N LEU A 62 21.94 0.63 5.89
CA LEU A 62 21.26 -0.62 5.50
C LEU A 62 19.79 -0.41 5.11
N ILE A 63 19.37 0.85 4.95
CA ILE A 63 18.00 1.22 4.58
C ILE A 63 18.01 1.74 3.14
N PHE A 64 17.35 1.02 2.25
CA PHE A 64 17.08 1.48 0.90
C PHE A 64 15.74 2.23 0.88
N ARG A 65 15.77 3.48 0.42
CA ARG A 65 14.64 4.40 0.39
C ARG A 65 14.16 4.51 -1.05
N ILE A 66 12.85 4.44 -1.23
CA ILE A 66 12.17 4.65 -2.50
C ILE A 66 11.22 5.84 -2.30
N PHE A 67 11.43 6.91 -3.06
CA PHE A 67 10.62 8.13 -2.97
C PHE A 67 9.44 8.04 -3.94
N LEU A 68 8.24 8.24 -3.41
CA LEU A 68 6.99 8.16 -4.16
C LEU A 68 6.57 9.56 -4.61
N ASN A 69 7.11 10.01 -5.74
CA ASN A 69 6.79 11.31 -6.35
C ASN A 69 5.47 11.28 -7.15
N PHE A 70 4.58 10.35 -6.82
CA PHE A 70 3.25 10.18 -7.39
C PHE A 70 2.29 9.63 -6.33
N MET A 71 0.99 9.74 -6.57
CA MET A 71 -0.03 9.22 -5.67
C MET A 71 -0.13 7.69 -5.79
N CYS A 72 0.58 6.96 -4.92
CA CYS A 72 0.57 5.50 -4.87
C CYS A 72 -0.62 4.98 -4.04
N TYR A 73 -1.52 4.24 -4.67
CA TYR A 73 -2.74 3.69 -4.05
C TYR A 73 -2.63 2.20 -3.74
N HIS A 74 -1.80 1.46 -4.48
CA HIS A 74 -1.64 0.03 -4.28
C HIS A 74 -0.17 -0.36 -4.41
N LEU A 75 0.23 -1.32 -3.58
CA LEU A 75 1.58 -1.85 -3.55
C LEU A 75 1.50 -3.38 -3.58
N LYS A 76 2.10 -3.96 -4.61
CA LYS A 76 2.14 -5.41 -4.86
C LYS A 76 3.59 -5.87 -4.93
N LEU A 77 3.88 -7.04 -4.37
CA LEU A 77 5.18 -7.68 -4.44
C LEU A 77 4.98 -9.11 -4.96
N GLY A 78 5.35 -9.34 -6.22
CA GLY A 78 5.12 -10.62 -6.88
C GLY A 78 3.62 -10.94 -6.98
N ASP A 79 3.17 -11.96 -6.26
CA ASP A 79 1.79 -12.43 -6.17
C ASP A 79 1.03 -11.91 -4.93
N LYS A 80 1.61 -10.96 -4.19
CA LYS A 80 1.04 -10.48 -2.92
C LYS A 80 0.65 -9.02 -3.00
N LEU A 81 -0.61 -8.71 -2.69
CA LEU A 81 -1.03 -7.34 -2.40
C LEU A 81 -0.57 -6.98 -0.99
N LEU A 82 0.46 -6.14 -0.86
CA LEU A 82 1.02 -5.80 0.45
C LEU A 82 0.32 -4.62 1.11
N TRP A 83 -0.19 -3.67 0.32
CA TRP A 83 -0.91 -2.50 0.80
C TRP A 83 -1.87 -1.97 -0.25
N THR A 84 -3.01 -1.45 0.20
CA THR A 84 -3.94 -0.69 -0.62
C THR A 84 -4.62 0.38 0.22
N TYR A 85 -4.76 1.58 -0.34
CA TYR A 85 -5.55 2.66 0.25
C TYR A 85 -6.99 2.21 0.57
N TYR A 86 -7.53 1.27 -0.20
CA TYR A 86 -8.90 0.77 -0.03
C TYR A 86 -9.11 0.03 1.30
N ALA A 87 -8.05 -0.46 1.93
CA ALA A 87 -8.09 -1.14 3.24
C ALA A 87 -7.54 -0.30 4.38
N ASP A 88 -6.83 0.80 4.08
CA ASP A 88 -6.12 1.59 5.08
C ASP A 88 -6.07 3.08 4.68
N PRO A 89 -7.21 3.77 4.68
CA PRO A 89 -7.29 5.16 4.25
C PRO A 89 -6.79 6.18 5.30
N HIS A 90 -6.44 5.72 6.51
CA HIS A 90 -6.23 6.59 7.68
C HIS A 90 -4.95 7.44 7.65
N HIS A 91 -3.99 7.10 6.79
CA HIS A 91 -2.64 7.63 6.85
C HIS A 91 -2.30 8.57 5.69
N ASP A 92 -3.29 9.05 4.93
CA ASP A 92 -3.08 9.64 3.59
C ASP A 92 -2.31 8.65 2.67
N LEU A 93 -1.79 9.13 1.55
CA LEU A 93 -0.98 8.31 0.64
C LEU A 93 0.49 8.28 1.10
N PRO A 94 1.19 7.15 0.92
CA PRO A 94 2.59 7.05 1.28
C PRO A 94 3.44 7.93 0.38
N ILE A 95 4.47 8.55 0.98
CA ILE A 95 5.47 9.37 0.30
C ILE A 95 6.79 8.64 0.11
N GLN A 96 7.05 7.60 0.90
CA GLN A 96 8.25 6.77 0.77
C GLN A 96 7.99 5.32 1.17
N ILE A 97 8.82 4.43 0.63
CA ILE A 97 8.99 3.05 1.12
C ILE A 97 10.41 2.94 1.67
N LEU A 98 10.53 2.41 2.89
CA LEU A 98 11.82 2.12 3.51
C LEU A 98 12.01 0.61 3.56
N PHE A 99 12.96 0.09 2.79
CA PHE A 99 13.35 -1.30 2.82
C PHE A 99 14.58 -1.50 3.69
N ASN A 100 14.40 -2.16 4.84
CA ASN A 100 15.49 -2.55 5.71
C ASN A 100 16.12 -3.84 5.18
N LEU A 101 17.29 -3.71 4.55
CA LEU A 101 18.01 -4.81 3.92
C LEU A 101 18.45 -5.86 4.93
N LYS A 102 18.85 -5.47 6.15
CA LYS A 102 19.28 -6.42 7.19
C LYS A 102 18.12 -7.27 7.69
N ARG A 103 16.98 -6.65 7.97
CA ARG A 103 15.79 -7.31 8.52
C ARG A 103 14.91 -7.95 7.46
N ASN A 104 15.14 -7.63 6.19
CA ASN A 104 14.28 -8.01 5.08
C ASN A 104 12.81 -7.58 5.29
N THR A 105 12.60 -6.36 5.78
CA THR A 105 11.27 -5.81 6.08
C THR A 105 11.11 -4.44 5.42
N MET A 106 9.91 -4.11 4.97
CA MET A 106 9.58 -2.80 4.42
C MET A 106 8.53 -2.10 5.28
N LYS A 107 8.54 -0.77 5.22
CA LYS A 107 7.51 0.07 5.80
C LYS A 107 7.20 1.24 4.90
N LEU A 108 5.96 1.70 4.98
CA LEU A 108 5.50 2.95 4.38
C LEU A 108 5.80 4.11 5.30
N VAL A 109 6.16 5.25 4.71
CA VAL A 109 6.24 6.54 5.38
C VAL A 109 5.20 7.45 4.75
N PHE A 110 4.46 8.14 5.59
CA PHE A 110 3.43 9.09 5.22
C PHE A 110 3.82 10.49 5.65
N ASN A 111 3.01 11.47 5.27
CA ASN A 111 3.22 12.84 5.70
C ASN A 111 3.23 12.96 7.24
N GLY A 112 4.03 13.89 7.77
CA GLY A 112 4.23 14.03 9.21
C GLY A 112 5.03 12.88 9.85
N ASN A 113 5.82 12.15 9.06
CA ASN A 113 6.69 11.04 9.51
C ASN A 113 5.95 9.86 10.17
N LYS A 114 4.64 9.72 9.93
CA LYS A 114 3.90 8.53 10.34
C LYS A 114 4.41 7.34 9.53
N THR A 115 4.49 6.16 10.16
CA THR A 115 4.99 4.96 9.48
C THR A 115 4.11 3.76 9.71
N LYS A 116 4.00 2.88 8.71
CA LYS A 116 3.33 1.58 8.82
C LYS A 116 4.24 0.46 8.32
N ASN A 117 4.44 -0.56 9.12
CA ASN A 117 5.14 -1.77 8.67
C ASN A 117 4.25 -2.53 7.69
N LEU A 118 4.85 -3.01 6.59
CA LEU A 118 4.17 -3.88 5.64
C LEU A 118 4.22 -5.33 6.10
N SER A 119 3.10 -6.03 5.99
CA SER A 119 3.07 -7.48 6.12
C SER A 119 3.54 -8.12 4.81
N MET A 120 4.65 -8.87 4.85
CA MET A 120 5.21 -9.54 3.67
C MET A 120 4.43 -10.79 3.24
N VAL A 121 3.38 -11.13 3.98
CA VAL A 121 2.40 -12.15 3.59
C VAL A 121 1.36 -11.55 2.63
N GLY A 122 1.08 -10.25 2.75
CA GLY A 122 0.03 -9.56 1.99
C GLY A 122 -1.39 -9.89 2.47
N TYR A 123 -2.37 -9.24 1.84
CA TYR A 123 -3.80 -9.55 2.03
C TYR A 123 -4.14 -10.88 1.37
N SER A 124 -5.03 -11.66 2.01
CA SER A 124 -5.77 -12.68 1.28
C SER A 124 -6.80 -11.97 0.39
N ASN A 125 -6.83 -12.29 -0.89
CA ASN A 125 -7.66 -11.56 -1.85
C ASN A 125 -7.98 -12.38 -3.11
N ASP A 126 -9.03 -11.98 -3.82
CA ASP A 126 -9.44 -12.54 -5.11
C ASP A 126 -9.11 -11.62 -6.31
N TRP A 127 -8.22 -10.64 -6.10
CA TRP A 127 -7.87 -9.63 -7.10
C TRP A 127 -6.52 -9.90 -7.77
N VAL A 128 -5.51 -10.30 -6.99
CA VAL A 128 -4.16 -10.57 -7.49
C VAL A 128 -4.11 -11.92 -8.17
N GLU A 129 -3.67 -11.92 -9.42
CA GLU A 129 -3.34 -13.13 -10.16
C GLU A 129 -1.81 -13.30 -10.24
N PRO A 130 -1.25 -14.46 -9.87
CA PRO A 130 0.19 -14.69 -9.92
C PRO A 130 0.78 -14.41 -11.31
N GLY A 131 1.87 -13.63 -11.35
CA GLY A 131 2.57 -13.26 -12.58
C GLY A 131 1.83 -12.25 -13.47
N LYS A 132 0.70 -11.69 -13.03
CA LYS A 132 -0.04 -10.66 -13.77
C LYS A 132 -0.04 -9.32 -13.05
N LEU A 133 -0.14 -8.26 -13.84
CA LEU A 133 -0.34 -6.90 -13.32
C LEU A 133 -1.74 -6.75 -12.74
N LEU A 134 -1.91 -5.81 -11.81
CA LEU A 134 -3.24 -5.43 -11.34
C LEU A 134 -4.06 -4.86 -12.50
N THR A 135 -5.29 -5.34 -12.63
CA THR A 135 -6.25 -4.86 -13.61
C THR A 135 -7.50 -4.35 -12.92
N ARG A 136 -8.23 -3.45 -13.59
CA ARG A 136 -9.51 -2.99 -13.09
C ARG A 136 -10.49 -4.14 -13.13
N PHE A 137 -11.34 -4.23 -12.12
CA PHE A 137 -12.39 -5.22 -12.04
C PHE A 137 -13.75 -4.56 -12.22
N LYS A 138 -14.62 -5.28 -12.94
CA LYS A 138 -16.00 -4.85 -13.22
C LYS A 138 -16.89 -5.00 -12.00
N THR A 139 -16.77 -6.14 -11.33
CA THR A 139 -17.56 -6.52 -10.16
C THR A 139 -16.76 -6.37 -8.88
N ARG A 140 -17.44 -6.43 -7.73
CA ARG A 140 -16.78 -6.38 -6.42
C ARG A 140 -15.68 -7.42 -6.25
N ARG A 141 -14.70 -7.06 -5.44
CA ARG A 141 -13.60 -7.90 -4.97
C ARG A 141 -13.50 -7.83 -3.46
N THR A 142 -12.91 -8.84 -2.85
CA THR A 142 -12.75 -8.89 -1.39
C THR A 142 -11.30 -9.08 -1.04
N ILE A 143 -10.82 -8.29 -0.08
CA ILE A 143 -9.53 -8.50 0.56
C ILE A 143 -9.72 -8.63 2.07
N THR A 144 -8.91 -9.46 2.70
CA THR A 144 -8.95 -9.72 4.14
C THR A 144 -7.57 -9.65 4.78
N ASP A 145 -7.54 -9.12 6.02
CA ASP A 145 -6.36 -9.08 6.90
C ASP A 145 -6.82 -9.26 8.35
N GLY A 146 -6.65 -10.49 8.85
CA GLY A 146 -7.18 -10.91 10.15
C GLY A 146 -8.70 -10.74 10.22
N GLU A 147 -9.16 -9.92 11.16
CA GLU A 147 -10.59 -9.60 11.39
C GLU A 147 -11.11 -8.49 10.48
N THR A 148 -10.26 -7.91 9.64
CA THR A 148 -10.64 -6.84 8.71
C THR A 148 -11.06 -7.47 7.39
N GLU A 149 -12.29 -7.20 6.96
CA GLU A 149 -12.82 -7.55 5.64
C GLU A 149 -13.07 -6.28 4.85
N VAL A 150 -12.63 -6.24 3.61
CA VAL A 150 -12.78 -5.07 2.74
C VAL A 150 -13.41 -5.50 1.44
N THR A 151 -14.58 -4.95 1.14
CA THR A 151 -15.22 -5.08 -0.16
C THR A 151 -14.81 -3.89 -1.03
N MET A 152 -14.10 -4.15 -2.12
CA MET A 152 -13.73 -3.14 -3.11
C MET A 152 -14.81 -3.09 -4.20
N PHE A 153 -15.26 -1.89 -4.55
CA PHE A 153 -16.32 -1.70 -5.52
C PHE A 153 -15.78 -1.63 -6.95
N GLY A 154 -16.40 -2.38 -7.85
CA GLY A 154 -16.02 -2.42 -9.26
C GLY A 154 -16.74 -1.35 -10.07
N GLU A 155 -16.31 -1.13 -11.31
CA GLU A 155 -16.88 -0.10 -12.19
C GLU A 155 -18.35 -0.33 -12.53
N GLU A 156 -18.75 -1.60 -12.67
CA GLU A 156 -20.12 -2.01 -13.03
C GLU A 156 -20.98 -2.34 -11.79
N ASP A 157 -20.36 -2.40 -10.60
CA ASP A 157 -21.02 -2.65 -9.32
C ASP A 157 -20.53 -1.67 -8.23
N PRO A 158 -20.83 -0.37 -8.38
CA PRO A 158 -20.53 0.64 -7.38
C PRO A 158 -21.48 0.53 -6.17
N CYS A 159 -21.03 0.99 -5.00
CA CYS A 159 -21.92 1.19 -3.87
C CYS A 159 -22.67 2.52 -4.02
N VAL A 160 -23.97 2.41 -4.32
CA VAL A 160 -24.91 3.55 -4.39
C VAL A 160 -25.79 3.66 -3.15
N GLU A 161 -25.79 2.63 -2.30
CA GLU A 161 -26.54 2.57 -1.05
C GLU A 161 -25.83 1.63 -0.08
N LEU A 162 -25.84 1.97 1.21
CA LEU A 162 -25.39 1.13 2.31
C LEU A 162 -26.51 0.99 3.32
N GLU A 163 -26.90 -0.26 3.57
CA GLU A 163 -27.93 -0.62 4.53
C GLU A 163 -27.32 -1.34 5.73
N ARG A 164 -27.81 -1.04 6.94
CA ARG A 164 -27.46 -1.72 8.18
C ARG A 164 -28.72 -1.89 9.02
N ASN A 165 -29.02 -3.12 9.43
CA ASN A 165 -30.20 -3.46 10.25
C ASN A 165 -31.53 -2.94 9.65
N ASN A 166 -31.77 -3.19 8.36
CA ASN A 166 -32.96 -2.72 7.64
C ASN A 166 -33.13 -1.19 7.57
N LYS A 167 -32.03 -0.45 7.77
CA LYS A 167 -32.01 1.01 7.67
C LYS A 167 -30.90 1.45 6.72
N ILE A 168 -31.25 2.30 5.77
CA ILE A 168 -30.28 2.98 4.90
C ILE A 168 -29.46 3.93 5.78
N VAL A 169 -28.15 3.69 5.86
CA VAL A 169 -27.20 4.51 6.63
C VAL A 169 -26.38 5.44 5.73
N TRP A 170 -26.31 5.14 4.44
CA TRP A 170 -25.73 6.03 3.43
C TRP A 170 -26.37 5.76 2.07
N LYS A 171 -26.53 6.81 1.26
CA LYS A 171 -27.06 6.73 -0.10
C LYS A 171 -26.32 7.74 -0.98
N TYR A 172 -26.05 7.34 -2.21
CA TYR A 172 -25.42 8.20 -3.20
C TYR A 172 -26.33 9.39 -3.55
N GLU A 173 -25.71 10.56 -3.64
CA GLU A 173 -26.32 11.79 -4.13
C GLU A 173 -25.70 12.16 -5.48
N GLU A 174 -26.54 12.57 -6.44
CA GLU A 174 -26.06 12.92 -7.78
C GLU A 174 -24.99 14.02 -7.73
N GLY A 175 -23.86 13.75 -8.41
CA GLY A 175 -22.71 14.66 -8.44
C GLY A 175 -21.74 14.50 -7.26
N ALA A 176 -22.05 13.65 -6.27
CA ALA A 176 -21.11 13.25 -5.23
C ALA A 176 -20.08 12.24 -5.77
N GLN A 177 -19.02 12.02 -4.99
CA GLN A 177 -18.03 10.98 -5.29
C GLN A 177 -18.53 9.63 -4.75
N LEU A 178 -18.40 8.58 -5.55
CA LEU A 178 -18.69 7.22 -5.11
C LEU A 178 -17.57 6.67 -4.21
N PRO A 179 -17.90 5.85 -3.19
CA PRO A 179 -16.88 5.15 -2.42
C PRO A 179 -16.17 4.11 -3.30
N VAL A 180 -14.91 3.83 -2.97
CA VAL A 180 -14.07 2.81 -3.62
C VAL A 180 -14.06 1.49 -2.88
N SER A 181 -14.36 1.51 -1.57
CA SER A 181 -14.48 0.29 -0.77
C SER A 181 -15.34 0.50 0.47
N LEU A 182 -15.72 -0.62 1.08
CA LEU A 182 -16.32 -0.71 2.40
C LEU A 182 -15.42 -1.59 3.27
N ILE A 183 -14.95 -1.04 4.37
CA ILE A 183 -14.19 -1.77 5.39
C ILE A 183 -15.16 -2.20 6.49
N LYS A 184 -15.12 -3.48 6.84
CA LYS A 184 -15.81 -4.07 7.97
C LYS A 184 -14.78 -4.59 8.97
N LYS A 185 -14.83 -4.09 10.20
CA LYS A 185 -13.92 -4.48 11.28
C LYS A 185 -14.63 -4.39 12.61
N ASN A 186 -14.63 -5.46 13.39
CA ASN A 186 -15.20 -5.49 14.74
C ASN A 186 -16.66 -5.00 14.82
N GLY A 187 -17.45 -5.26 13.77
CA GLY A 187 -18.84 -4.80 13.66
C GLY A 187 -19.00 -3.34 13.24
N GLU A 188 -17.92 -2.58 13.10
CA GLU A 188 -17.93 -1.25 12.49
C GLU A 188 -17.87 -1.34 10.96
N LEU A 189 -18.51 -0.37 10.31
CA LEU A 189 -18.54 -0.22 8.86
C LEU A 189 -17.98 1.15 8.50
N MET A 190 -17.09 1.18 7.51
CA MET A 190 -16.47 2.41 7.03
C MET A 190 -16.47 2.44 5.51
N LEU A 191 -17.20 3.39 4.92
CA LEU A 191 -17.09 3.69 3.50
C LEU A 191 -15.82 4.49 3.25
N VAL A 192 -15.03 4.03 2.29
CA VAL A 192 -13.79 4.68 1.88
C VAL A 192 -14.03 5.38 0.57
N PHE A 193 -13.70 6.66 0.51
CA PHE A 193 -13.79 7.48 -0.70
C PHE A 193 -12.39 7.72 -1.27
N PRO A 194 -12.25 7.83 -2.60
CA PRO A 194 -10.99 8.28 -3.18
C PRO A 194 -10.64 9.67 -2.62
N PRO A 195 -9.35 9.97 -2.40
CA PRO A 195 -8.91 11.32 -2.07
C PRO A 195 -9.45 12.33 -3.09
N PRO A 196 -9.86 13.54 -2.66
CA PRO A 196 -10.26 14.57 -3.60
C PRO A 196 -9.11 14.86 -4.56
N ARG A 197 -9.41 14.99 -5.87
CA ARG A 197 -8.40 15.42 -6.83
C ARG A 197 -7.96 16.84 -6.45
N ILE A 198 -6.71 17.22 -6.73
CA ILE A 198 -6.19 18.57 -6.43
C ILE A 198 -7.12 19.68 -6.97
N CYS A 199 -7.74 19.47 -8.13
CA CYS A 199 -8.71 20.39 -8.72
C CYS A 199 -10.04 20.49 -7.94
N ASP A 200 -10.42 19.44 -7.22
CA ASP A 200 -11.64 19.38 -6.42
C ASP A 200 -11.44 19.97 -5.01
N ILE A 201 -10.19 20.14 -4.53
CA ILE A 201 -9.88 20.69 -3.20
C ILE A 201 -10.48 22.09 -3.01
N ILE A 202 -10.51 22.92 -4.07
CA ILE A 202 -11.11 24.27 -4.01
C ILE A 202 -12.63 24.21 -3.79
N ARG A 203 -13.31 23.16 -4.28
CA ARG A 203 -14.75 22.92 -4.03
C ARG A 203 -15.01 22.17 -2.72
N TYR A 204 -14.12 21.26 -2.34
CA TYR A 204 -14.27 20.40 -1.16
C TYR A 204 -13.99 21.12 0.17
N ALA A 205 -13.12 22.14 0.17
CA ALA A 205 -12.84 22.98 1.34
C ALA A 205 -14.10 23.71 1.88
N LEU A 206 -15.14 23.83 1.06
CA LEU A 206 -16.44 24.39 1.47
C LEU A 206 -17.42 23.36 2.04
N LYS A 207 -17.14 22.04 1.98
CA LYS A 207 -18.16 21.00 2.27
C LYS A 207 -17.76 19.84 3.18
N ALA A 208 -16.48 19.54 3.45
CA ALA A 208 -16.15 18.29 4.13
C ALA A 208 -15.60 18.45 5.55
N SER A 209 -16.50 18.32 6.52
CA SER A 209 -16.24 17.59 7.75
C SER A 209 -17.14 16.36 7.74
N LYS A 210 -16.59 15.15 7.64
CA LYS A 210 -17.09 13.90 8.26
C LYS A 210 -16.51 12.65 7.58
N ILE A 211 -15.56 12.04 8.28
CA ILE A 211 -15.43 10.58 8.31
C ILE A 211 -16.62 10.10 9.15
N PHE A 212 -17.51 9.27 8.58
CA PHE A 212 -18.56 8.63 9.37
C PHE A 212 -18.00 7.35 9.98
N ILE A 213 -17.48 7.46 11.20
CA ILE A 213 -17.47 6.33 12.13
C ILE A 213 -18.90 6.26 12.65
N LEU A 214 -19.66 5.22 12.30
CA LEU A 214 -20.96 4.96 12.93
C LEU A 214 -20.69 4.20 14.24
N PRO A 215 -20.80 4.84 15.43
CA PRO A 215 -20.74 4.10 16.67
C PRO A 215 -22.03 3.30 16.86
N HIS A 216 -21.92 2.25 17.69
CA HIS A 216 -22.99 1.36 18.13
C HIS A 216 -24.24 2.08 18.64
#